data_AF-A0A496TJ55-F1
#
_entry.id   AF-A0A496TJ55-F1
#
_cell.length_a   1.000
_cell.length_b   1.000
_cell.length_c   1.000
_cell.angle_alpha   90.00
_cell.angle_beta   90.00
_cell.angle_gamma   90.00
#
_symmetry.space_group_name_H-M   'P 1'
#
loop_
_entity.id
_entity.type
_entity.pdbx_description
1 polymer ?
#
loop_
_entity_poly.entity_id
_entity_poly.type
_entity_poly.pdbx_seq_one_letter_code
_entity_poly.pdbx_strand_id
1 'polypeptide(L)' 'VNGKSIMGLMMIAAEKDSILTLKIFGEDEEEAMNELVNLINNKFEE' A
#
# COMPACT_ATOMS: atom_id res chain seq x y z
N VAL A 1 -6.49 -5.10 -6.53
CA VAL A 1 -6.77 -3.84 -7.28
C VAL A 1 -5.45 -3.18 -7.67
N ASN A 2 -5.47 -2.12 -8.49
CA ASN A 2 -4.27 -1.33 -8.75
C ASN A 2 -3.98 -0.39 -7.57
N GLY A 3 -2.86 -0.60 -6.88
CA GLY A 3 -2.43 0.23 -5.74
C GLY A 3 -2.05 1.67 -6.10
N LYS A 4 -1.82 1.97 -7.38
CA LYS A 4 -1.56 3.34 -7.89
C LYS A 4 -2.85 4.09 -8.24
N SER A 5 -4.02 3.44 -8.13
CA SER A 5 -5.33 4.05 -8.45
C SER A 5 -6.12 4.31 -7.18
N ILE A 6 -6.42 5.58 -6.91
CA ILE A 6 -7.23 5.98 -5.75
C ILE A 6 -8.61 5.32 -5.76
N MET A 7 -9.24 5.20 -6.94
CA MET A 7 -10.54 4.53 -7.07
C MET A 7 -10.48 3.04 -6.73
N GLY A 8 -9.40 2.36 -7.15
CA GLY A 8 -9.18 0.95 -6.84
C GLY A 8 -8.97 0.70 -5.35
N LEU A 9 -8.24 1.60 -4.67
CA LEU A 9 -8.03 1.54 -3.23
C LEU A 9 -9.34 1.75 -2.46
N MET A 10 -10.13 2.76 -2.83
CA MET A 10 -11.44 3.03 -2.20
C MET A 10 -12.43 1.86 -2.38
N MET A 11 -12.33 1.13 -3.50
CA MET A 11 -13.18 -0.03 -3.77
C MET A 11 -12.89 -1.23 -2.87
N ILE A 12 -11.64 -1.42 -2.42
CA ILE A 12 -11.33 -2.50 -1.46
C ILE A 12 -12.03 -2.23 -0.13
N ALA A 13 -12.23 -0.95 0.23
CA ALA A 13 -12.84 -0.54 1.50
C ALA A 13 -12.22 -1.30 2.69
N ALA A 14 -10.88 -1.42 2.70
CA ALA A 14 -10.16 -2.13 3.74
C ALA A 14 -10.39 -1.43 5.09
N GLU A 15 -10.97 -2.14 6.04
CA GLU A 15 -11.21 -1.63 7.38
C GLU A 15 -9.96 -1.77 8.25
N LYS A 16 -9.97 -1.11 9.41
CA LYS A 16 -8.94 -1.30 10.44
C LYS A 16 -8.77 -2.80 10.74
N ASP A 17 -7.53 -3.21 10.96
CA ASP A 17 -7.13 -4.59 11.25
C ASP A 17 -7.28 -5.58 10.06
N SER A 18 -7.62 -5.08 8.88
CA SER A 18 -7.58 -5.88 7.64
C SER A 18 -6.15 -6.29 7.29
N ILE A 19 -5.96 -7.54 6.88
CA ILE A 19 -4.68 -8.03 6.36
C ILE A 19 -4.65 -7.81 4.85
N LEU A 20 -3.68 -7.03 4.38
CA LEU A 20 -3.47 -6.76 2.96
C LEU A 20 -2.18 -7.41 2.48
N THR A 21 -2.20 -7.91 1.25
CA THR A 21 -0.99 -8.39 0.57
C THR A 21 -0.60 -7.39 -0.52
N LEU A 22 0.58 -6.79 -0.38
CA LEU A 22 1.16 -5.92 -1.41
C LEU A 22 2.00 -6.75 -2.40
N LYS A 23 1.86 -6.44 -3.68
CA LYS A 23 2.70 -6.98 -4.76
C LYS A 23 3.19 -5.83 -5.60
N ILE A 24 4.51 -5.72 -5.73
CA ILE A 24 5.19 -4.66 -6.46
C ILE A 24 6.12 -5.36 -7.45
N PHE A 25 6.20 -4.82 -8.65
CA PHE A 25 7.03 -5.34 -9.73
C PHE A 25 7.60 -4.15 -10.48
N GLY A 26 8.92 -4.13 -10.68
CA GLY A 26 9.61 -3.02 -11.33
C GLY A 26 11.08 -2.97 -10.97
N GLU A 27 11.82 -2.06 -11.61
CA GLU A 27 13.24 -1.84 -11.30
C GLU A 27 13.44 -1.25 -9.90
N ASP A 28 12.41 -0.61 -9.35
CA ASP A 28 12.34 0.06 -8.06
C ASP A 28 11.54 -0.74 -7.01
N GLU A 29 11.30 -2.03 -7.23
CA GLU A 29 10.36 -2.82 -6.41
C GLU A 29 10.73 -2.90 -4.92
N GLU A 30 12.01 -3.04 -4.60
CA GLU A 30 12.50 -3.09 -3.22
C GLU A 30 12.38 -1.73 -2.52
N GLU A 31 12.74 -0.66 -3.21
CA GLU A 31 12.66 0.71 -2.70
C GLU A 31 11.19 1.09 -2.42
N ALA A 32 10.31 0.87 -3.41
CA ALA A 32 8.89 1.13 -3.28
C ALA A 32 8.23 0.29 -2.18
N MET A 33 8.64 -0.97 -1.99
CA MET A 33 8.16 -1.79 -0.89
C MET A 33 8.56 -1.20 0.47
N ASN A 34 9.82 -0.81 0.62
CA ASN A 34 10.34 -0.25 1.86
C ASN A 34 9.64 1.06 2.23
N GLU A 35 9.46 1.97 1.26
CA GLU A 35 8.76 3.23 1.49
C GLU A 35 7.29 3.03 1.88
N LEU A 36 6.57 2.15 1.19
CA LEU A 36 5.17 1.87 1.49
C LEU A 36 4.99 1.23 2.87
N VAL A 37 5.87 0.29 3.25
CA VAL A 37 5.85 -0.31 4.59
C VAL A 37 6.14 0.73 5.66
N ASN A 38 7.14 1.59 5.45
CA ASN A 38 7.46 2.68 6.37
C ASN A 38 6.28 3.66 6.54
N LEU A 39 5.65 4.07 5.44
CA LEU A 39 4.48 4.95 5.46
C LEU A 39 3.31 4.35 6.26
N ILE A 40 3.00 3.07 6.04
CA ILE A 40 1.93 2.37 6.75
C ILE A 40 2.26 2.22 8.24
N ASN A 41 3.50 1.85 8.58
CA ASN A 41 3.94 1.72 9.97
C ASN A 41 3.92 3.07 10.71
N ASN A 42 4.21 4.15 10.00
CA ASN A 42 4.11 5.52 10.49
C ASN A 42 2.68 6.08 10.43
N LYS A 43 1.67 5.23 10.21
CA LYS A 43 0.24 5.61 10.14
C LYS A 43 -0.03 6.78 9.18
N PHE A 44 0.62 6.80 8.02
CA PHE A 44 0.47 7.86 7.02
C PHE A 44 0.83 9.26 7.54
N GLU A 45 1.83 9.34 8.43
CA GLU A 45 2.33 10.60 9.01
C GLU A 45 1.32 11.33 9.93
N GLU A 46 0.40 10.56 10.51
CA GLU A 46 -0.59 11.02 11.51
C GLU A 46 -0.01 11.17 12.92
#